data_AF-A0A810Q5G8-F1
#
_entry.id   AF-A0A810Q5G8-F1
#
_cell.length_a   1.000
_cell.length_b   1.000
_cell.length_c   1.000
_cell.angle_alpha   90.00
_cell.angle_beta   90.00
_cell.angle_gamma   90.00
#
_symmetry.space_group_name_H-M   'P 1'
#
loop_
_entity.id
_entity.type
_entity.pdbx_description
1 polymer ?
#
loop_
_entity_poly.entity_id
_entity_poly.type
_entity_poly.pdbx_seq_one_letter_code
_entity_poly.pdbx_strand_id
1 'polypeptide(L)'
;MQISTPKAPATADRIPISERWNSEEQLAAWRAAWADVTNLYLERAGRAERIDHRSNAARGLDEQPTIHEGVTARALERKGIIC
;
A
#
# COMPACT_ATOMS: atom_id res chain seq x y z
N MET A 1 24.30 0.79 12.75
CA MET A 1 23.36 -0.28 13.12
C MET A 1 22.13 0.40 13.71
N GLN A 2 20.98 0.22 13.05
CA GLN A 2 19.61 0.66 13.40
C GLN A 2 19.34 2.16 13.60
N ILE A 3 18.79 2.78 12.55
CA ILE A 3 18.12 4.08 12.63
C ILE A 3 16.72 3.89 13.23
N SER A 4 16.59 4.12 14.53
CA SER A 4 15.29 4.21 15.21
C SER A 4 14.59 5.47 14.74
N THR A 5 13.62 5.37 13.85
CA THR A 5 12.77 6.50 13.47
C THR A 5 11.95 6.97 14.68
N PRO A 6 11.87 8.28 14.97
CA PRO A 6 11.09 8.77 16.09
C PRO A 6 9.60 8.64 15.77
N LYS A 7 8.89 7.86 16.58
CA LYS A 7 7.42 7.78 16.56
C LYS A 7 6.85 9.13 17.01
N ALA A 8 5.96 9.69 16.19
CA ALA A 8 5.28 10.98 16.41
C ALA A 8 4.67 11.11 17.83
N PRO A 9 4.52 12.33 18.37
CA PRO A 9 4.11 12.57 19.76
C PRO A 9 2.73 11.99 20.06
N ALA A 10 2.66 11.27 21.17
CA ALA A 10 1.48 10.55 21.64
C ALA A 10 0.46 11.51 22.29
N THR A 11 -0.23 12.35 21.51
CA THR A 11 -1.44 13.05 22.00
C THR A 11 -2.35 13.50 20.86
N ALA A 12 -2.86 12.54 20.08
CA ALA A 12 -4.22 12.68 19.57
C ALA A 12 -5.07 11.78 20.46
N ASP A 13 -6.12 12.32 21.09
CA ASP A 13 -6.98 11.57 21.99
C ASP A 13 -7.34 10.22 21.36
N ARG A 14 -7.09 9.12 22.10
CA ARG A 14 -7.35 7.75 21.63
C ARG A 14 -8.85 7.56 21.46
N ILE A 15 -9.37 7.93 20.29
CA ILE A 15 -10.79 7.72 19.96
C ILE A 15 -10.96 6.24 19.63
N PRO A 16 -11.84 5.47 20.31
CA PRO A 16 -11.98 4.03 20.07
C PRO A 16 -12.38 3.66 18.63
N ILE A 17 -13.01 4.58 17.89
CA ILE A 17 -13.28 4.41 16.45
C ILE A 17 -11.99 4.39 15.60
N SER A 18 -10.95 5.09 16.03
CA SER A 18 -9.68 5.13 15.30
C SER A 18 -8.92 3.80 15.42
N GLU A 19 -8.99 3.12 16.58
CA GLU A 19 -8.40 1.79 16.73
C GLU A 19 -9.08 0.76 15.80
N ARG A 20 -10.41 0.82 15.69
CA ARG A 20 -11.16 -0.04 14.76
C ARG A 20 -10.77 0.19 13.30
N TRP A 21 -10.65 1.45 12.89
CA TRP A 21 -10.29 1.81 11.51
C TRP A 21 -8.85 1.46 11.16
N ASN A 22 -7.95 1.46 12.15
CA ASN A 22 -6.55 1.12 11.98
C ASN A 22 -6.25 -0.39 12.17
N SER A 23 -7.29 -1.22 12.33
CA SER A 23 -7.10 -2.67 12.44
C SER A 23 -6.72 -3.30 11.09
N GLU A 24 -5.85 -4.31 11.12
CA GLU A 24 -5.43 -5.04 9.91
C GLU A 24 -6.62 -5.72 9.20
N GLU A 25 -7.60 -6.18 9.97
CA GLU A 25 -8.84 -6.75 9.47
C GLU A 25 -9.65 -5.73 8.66
N GLN A 26 -9.83 -4.51 9.20
CA GLN A 26 -10.54 -3.44 8.52
C GLN A 26 -9.82 -3.02 7.23
N LEU A 27 -8.48 -2.96 7.27
CA LEU A 27 -7.66 -2.70 6.11
C LEU A 27 -7.81 -3.77 5.03
N ALA A 28 -7.82 -5.06 5.41
CA ALA A 28 -8.04 -6.16 4.48
C ALA A 28 -9.44 -6.10 3.84
N ALA A 29 -10.47 -5.84 4.65
CA ALA A 29 -11.85 -5.69 4.17
C ALA A 29 -11.99 -4.55 3.15
N TRP A 30 -11.35 -3.40 3.41
CA TRP A 30 -11.35 -2.29 2.45
C TRP A 30 -10.63 -2.62 1.15
N ARG A 31 -9.48 -3.29 1.22
CA ARG A 31 -8.75 -3.71 0.00
C ARG A 31 -9.56 -4.70 -0.83
N ALA A 32 -10.24 -5.65 -0.19
CA ALA A 32 -11.12 -6.59 -0.87
C ALA A 32 -12.27 -5.87 -1.58
N ALA A 33 -13.01 -5.02 -0.85
CA ALA A 33 -14.13 -4.26 -1.41
C ALA A 33 -13.70 -3.39 -2.60
N TRP A 34 -12.52 -2.75 -2.50
CA TRP A 34 -11.98 -1.95 -3.61
C TRP A 34 -11.62 -2.80 -4.83
N ALA A 35 -11.00 -3.96 -4.64
CA ALA A 35 -10.66 -4.86 -5.74
C ALA A 35 -11.93 -5.40 -6.43
N ASP A 36 -12.96 -5.78 -5.66
CA ASP A 36 -14.23 -6.27 -6.19
C ASP A 36 -14.92 -5.24 -7.09
N VAL A 37 -15.03 -4.00 -6.60
CA VAL A 37 -15.63 -2.90 -7.37
C VAL A 37 -14.81 -2.63 -8.63
N THR A 38 -13.48 -2.57 -8.52
CA THR A 38 -12.62 -2.29 -9.68
C THR A 38 -12.72 -3.40 -10.73
N ASN A 39 -12.71 -4.67 -10.31
CA ASN A 39 -12.87 -5.82 -11.20
C ASN A 39 -14.23 -5.83 -11.90
N LEU A 40 -15.30 -5.43 -11.22
CA LEU A 40 -16.62 -5.26 -11.83
C LEU A 40 -16.59 -4.24 -12.98
N TYR A 41 -15.90 -3.12 -12.79
CA TYR A 41 -15.78 -2.10 -13.83
C TYR A 41 -14.83 -2.50 -14.96
N LEU A 42 -13.74 -3.22 -14.67
CA LEU A 42 -12.87 -3.80 -15.69
C LEU A 42 -13.64 -4.77 -16.60
N GLU A 43 -14.46 -5.64 -16.00
CA GLU A 43 -15.29 -6.58 -16.75
C GLU A 43 -16.32 -5.86 -17.64
N ARG A 44 -16.99 -4.83 -17.10
CA ARG A 44 -17.91 -3.98 -17.86
C ARG A 44 -17.24 -3.23 -19.01
N ALA A 45 -15.95 -2.92 -18.87
CA ALA A 45 -15.13 -2.29 -19.90
C ALA A 45 -14.54 -3.31 -20.91
N GLY A 46 -14.85 -4.61 -20.77
CA GLY A 46 -14.31 -5.67 -21.62
C GLY A 46 -12.81 -5.94 -21.40
N ARG A 47 -12.28 -5.58 -20.24
CA ARG A 47 -10.88 -5.83 -19.85
C ARG A 47 -10.75 -7.21 -19.21
N ALA A 48 -9.70 -7.94 -19.61
CA ALA A 48 -9.41 -9.26 -19.08
C ALA A 48 -8.60 -9.21 -17.77
N GLU A 49 -7.95 -8.07 -17.52
CA GLU A 49 -7.17 -7.80 -16.33
C GLU A 49 -8.01 -7.92 -15.06
N ARG A 50 -7.39 -8.46 -14.00
CA ARG A 50 -8.00 -8.63 -12.68
C ARG A 50 -7.04 -8.20 -11.59
N ILE A 51 -7.59 -7.56 -10.59
CA ILE A 51 -6.88 -7.08 -9.41
C ILE A 51 -7.13 -8.07 -8.27
N ASP A 52 -6.06 -8.53 -7.64
CA ASP A 52 -6.08 -9.30 -6.40
C ASP A 52 -5.62 -8.40 -5.25
N HIS A 53 -6.43 -8.31 -4.19
CA HIS A 53 -6.17 -7.46 -3.03
C HIS A 53 -5.15 -8.07 -2.05
N ARG A 54 -4.82 -9.36 -2.22
CA ARG A 54 -3.84 -10.07 -1.41
C ARG A 54 -2.43 -9.60 -1.73
N SER A 55 -1.53 -9.65 -0.75
CA SER A 55 -0.11 -9.39 -0.98
C SER A 55 0.49 -10.40 -1.97
N ASN A 56 1.57 -10.03 -2.65
CA ASN A 56 2.30 -10.93 -3.54
C ASN A 56 2.72 -12.22 -2.83
N ALA A 57 3.18 -12.11 -1.58
CA ALA A 57 3.46 -13.26 -0.72
C ALA A 57 2.24 -14.18 -0.53
N ALA A 58 1.05 -13.62 -0.28
CA ALA A 58 -0.19 -14.40 -0.18
C ALA A 58 -0.70 -14.96 -1.52
N ARG A 59 -0.17 -14.47 -2.64
CA ARG A 59 -0.41 -14.98 -4.00
C ARG A 59 0.67 -15.98 -4.46
N GLY A 60 1.68 -16.25 -3.63
CA GLY A 60 2.83 -17.10 -3.98
C GLY A 60 3.75 -16.49 -5.04
N LEU A 61 3.71 -15.17 -5.20
CA LEU A 61 4.60 -14.44 -6.10
C LEU A 61 5.78 -13.90 -5.30
N ASP A 62 7.00 -14.31 -5.66
CA ASP A 62 8.25 -13.81 -5.08
C ASP A 62 8.61 -12.39 -5.56
N GLU A 63 7.76 -11.81 -6.41
CA GLU A 63 7.94 -10.47 -6.94
C GLU A 63 7.79 -9.44 -5.81
N GLN A 64 8.90 -8.79 -5.45
CA GLN A 64 8.88 -7.72 -4.47
C GLN A 64 8.19 -6.49 -5.06
N PRO A 65 7.37 -5.77 -4.27
CA PRO A 65 6.78 -4.53 -4.73
C PRO A 65 7.90 -3.55 -5.11
N THR A 66 7.86 -3.03 -6.35
CA THR A 66 8.73 -1.95 -6.76
C THR A 66 8.48 -0.72 -5.88
N ILE A 67 9.54 -0.18 -5.30
CA ILE A 67 9.48 1.07 -4.54
C ILE A 67 9.02 2.17 -5.51
N HIS A 68 7.93 2.87 -5.17
CA HIS A 68 7.52 4.05 -5.95
C HIS A 68 8.48 5.19 -5.65
N GLU A 69 9.60 5.23 -6.38
CA GLU A 69 10.51 6.35 -6.37
C GLU A 69 9.87 7.52 -7.11
N GLY A 70 9.54 8.58 -6.36
CA GLY A 70 9.07 9.83 -6.94
C GLY A 70 10.07 10.34 -7.98
N VAL A 71 9.58 11.09 -8.98
CA VAL A 71 10.39 11.65 -10.09
C VAL A 71 11.67 12.35 -9.63
N THR A 72 11.64 12.96 -8.44
CA THR A 72 12.77 13.64 -7.81
C THR A 72 13.88 12.67 -7.40
N ALA A 73 13.56 11.52 -6.81
CA ALA A 73 14.55 10.52 -6.39
C ALA A 73 15.33 9.96 -7.61
N ARG A 74 14.60 9.58 -8.68
CA ARG A 74 15.22 9.15 -9.95
C ARG A 74 16.01 10.24 -10.67
N ALA A 75 15.69 11.51 -10.45
CA ALA A 75 16.44 12.63 -11.04
C ALA A 75 17.74 12.90 -10.26
N LEU A 76 17.76 12.64 -8.95
CA LEU A 76 18.94 12.78 -8.09
C LEU A 76 19.92 11.60 -8.29
N GLU A 77 19.41 10.36 -8.41
CA GLU A 77 20.25 9.20 -8.74
C GLU A 77 20.93 9.34 -10.10
N ARG A 78 20.21 9.81 -11.13
CA ARG A 78 20.81 10.10 -12.46
C ARG A 78 21.91 11.16 -12.41
N LYS A 79 21.94 11.98 -11.36
CA LYS A 79 22.99 12.98 -11.11
C LYS A 79 24.10 12.45 -10.18
N GLY A 80 24.07 11.17 -9.83
CA GLY A 80 25.07 10.52 -8.96
C GLY A 80 24.90 10.84 -7.47
N ILE A 81 23.75 11.39 -7.07
CA ILE A 81 23.45 11.73 -5.68
C ILE A 81 22.58 10.60 -5.11
N ILE A 82 23.16 9.80 -4.22
CA ILE A 82 22.44 8.75 -3.48
C ILE A 82 21.81 9.41 -2.26
N CYS A 83 20.49 9.24 -2.09
CA CYS A 83 19.72 9.73 -0.94
C CYS A 83 19.47 8.64 0.09
#